data_AF-A0A257JFY3-F1
#
_entry.id   AF-A0A257JFY3-F1
#
_cell.length_a   1.000
_cell.length_b   1.000
_cell.length_c   1.000
_cell.angle_alpha   90.00
_cell.angle_beta   90.00
_cell.angle_gamma   90.00
#
_symmetry.space_group_name_H-M   'P 1'
#
loop_
_entity.id
_entity.type
_entity.pdbx_description
1 polymer ?
#
loop_
_entity_poly.entity_id
_entity_poly.type
_entity_poly.pdbx_seq_one_letter_code
_entity_poly.pdbx_strand_id
1 'polypeptide(L)'
;MNAGPSLLMSALAMTVIVGVRYLITSGAFAWATRIKHRGLYAGLDRQMRREIGWSLASAAIYGVPAGIVAWGWQAHGWTQIYTDVNAYPLWMLPLSVFAFLALHDTWFYWTHRWMHQPRLFRIAHAVHHESRPPTAWAAMSFHPWEAITGAVVIPALVFLIPIHVAALGVVLSIMTIMGVGNHMGWEMFPRALVHGAAGKWLITATHHQK
;
A
#
# COMPACT_ATOMS: atom_id res chain seq x y z
N MET A 1 25.20 -19.90 -11.28
CA MET A 1 24.40 -18.95 -12.08
C MET A 1 24.73 -17.54 -11.61
N ASN A 2 24.92 -16.57 -12.52
CA ASN A 2 25.26 -15.20 -12.11
C ASN A 2 24.09 -14.58 -11.33
N ALA A 3 24.32 -14.26 -10.06
CA ALA A 3 23.31 -13.69 -9.15
C ALA A 3 22.84 -12.28 -9.57
N GLY A 4 23.70 -11.50 -10.25
CA GLY A 4 23.40 -10.12 -10.65
C GLY A 4 22.19 -9.99 -11.58
N PRO A 5 22.16 -10.66 -12.75
CA PRO A 5 21.02 -10.59 -13.66
C PRO A 5 19.68 -11.04 -13.04
N SER A 6 19.68 -12.09 -12.21
CA SER A 6 18.44 -12.58 -11.58
C SER A 6 17.90 -11.64 -10.50
N LEU A 7 18.77 -10.98 -9.74
CA LEU A 7 18.39 -9.96 -8.77
C LEU A 7 17.74 -8.75 -9.46
N LEU A 8 18.39 -8.23 -10.52
CA LEU A 8 17.86 -7.11 -11.30
C LEU A 8 16.50 -7.43 -11.92
N MET A 9 16.36 -8.63 -12.50
CA MET A 9 15.07 -9.09 -13.05
C MET A 9 13.99 -9.18 -11.96
N SER A 10 14.33 -9.65 -10.76
CA SER A 10 13.38 -9.71 -9.63
C SER A 10 12.92 -8.32 -9.19
N ALA A 11 13.85 -7.36 -9.06
CA ALA A 11 13.55 -5.97 -8.74
C ALA A 11 12.64 -5.30 -9.79
N LEU A 12 12.92 -5.53 -11.07
CA LEU A 12 12.09 -5.03 -12.16
C LEU A 12 10.71 -5.68 -12.16
N ALA A 13 10.63 -7.01 -12.02
CA ALA A 13 9.38 -7.75 -11.97
C ALA A 13 8.48 -7.26 -10.81
N MET A 14 9.04 -7.11 -9.60
CA MET A 14 8.25 -6.62 -8.46
C MET A 14 7.81 -5.17 -8.62
N THR A 15 8.65 -4.31 -9.22
CA THR A 15 8.25 -2.94 -9.58
C THR A 15 7.05 -2.93 -10.53
N VAL A 16 7.10 -3.75 -11.58
CA VAL A 16 5.98 -3.89 -12.53
C VAL A 16 4.74 -4.45 -11.84
N ILE A 17 4.87 -5.48 -11.02
CA ILE A 17 3.75 -6.08 -10.28
C ILE A 17 3.07 -5.04 -9.38
N VAL A 18 3.85 -4.27 -8.60
CA VAL A 18 3.31 -3.23 -7.72
C VAL A 18 2.61 -2.14 -8.52
N GLY A 19 3.25 -1.65 -9.60
CA GLY A 19 2.67 -0.62 -10.47
C GLY A 19 1.39 -1.07 -11.15
N VAL A 20 1.37 -2.27 -11.75
CA VAL A 20 0.20 -2.84 -12.43
C VAL A 20 -0.94 -3.08 -11.44
N ARG A 21 -0.65 -3.67 -10.26
CA ARG A 21 -1.66 -3.86 -9.21
C ARG A 21 -2.30 -2.52 -8.82
N TYR A 22 -1.48 -1.50 -8.60
CA TYR A 22 -1.97 -0.15 -8.30
C TYR A 22 -2.85 0.42 -9.42
N LEU A 23 -2.43 0.31 -10.69
CA LEU A 23 -3.19 0.82 -11.82
C LEU A 23 -4.54 0.12 -11.97
N ILE A 24 -4.58 -1.21 -11.79
CA ILE A 24 -5.81 -1.99 -11.84
C ILE A 24 -6.76 -1.57 -10.70
N THR A 25 -6.28 -1.55 -9.46
CA THR A 25 -7.13 -1.22 -8.31
C THR A 25 -7.62 0.22 -8.37
N SER A 26 -6.72 1.18 -8.60
CA SER A 26 -7.08 2.60 -8.68
C SER A 26 -7.96 2.90 -9.89
N GLY A 27 -7.71 2.24 -11.02
CA GLY A 27 -8.56 2.32 -12.21
C GLY A 27 -9.98 1.80 -11.95
N ALA A 28 -10.11 0.66 -11.28
CA ALA A 28 -11.41 0.10 -10.91
C ALA A 28 -12.19 1.03 -9.97
N PHE A 29 -11.53 1.59 -8.95
CA PHE A 29 -12.14 2.53 -8.02
C PHE A 29 -12.48 3.88 -8.67
N ALA A 30 -11.62 4.39 -9.56
CA ALA A 30 -11.90 5.59 -10.34
C ALA A 30 -13.09 5.38 -11.27
N TRP A 31 -13.20 4.22 -11.92
CA TRP A 31 -14.34 3.85 -12.74
C TRP A 31 -15.63 3.74 -11.91
N ALA A 32 -15.59 3.05 -10.77
CA ALA A 32 -16.73 2.97 -9.85
C ALA A 32 -17.17 4.35 -9.38
N THR A 33 -16.22 5.24 -9.09
CA THR A 33 -16.47 6.64 -8.69
C THR A 33 -17.17 7.42 -9.82
N ARG A 34 -16.73 7.27 -11.07
CA ARG A 34 -17.38 7.91 -12.23
C ARG A 34 -18.83 7.45 -12.43
N ILE A 35 -19.14 6.20 -12.06
CA ILE A 35 -20.51 5.66 -12.15
C ILE A 35 -21.38 6.17 -10.99
N LYS A 36 -20.90 6.06 -9.75
CA LYS A 36 -21.67 6.35 -8.53
C LYS A 36 -21.78 7.83 -8.22
N HIS A 37 -20.73 8.60 -8.48
CA HIS A 37 -20.62 10.03 -8.17
C HIS A 37 -20.19 10.81 -9.43
N ARG A 38 -21.13 10.91 -10.38
CA ARG A 38 -20.90 11.62 -11.65
C ARG A 38 -20.42 13.05 -11.39
N GLY A 39 -19.34 13.44 -12.06
CA GLY A 39 -18.76 14.78 -11.93
C GLY A 39 -17.77 14.95 -10.78
N LEU A 40 -17.59 13.99 -9.86
CA LEU A 40 -16.67 14.14 -8.73
C LEU A 40 -15.22 14.39 -9.17
N TYR A 41 -14.80 13.80 -10.30
CA TYR A 41 -13.46 14.00 -10.88
C TYR A 41 -13.42 14.99 -12.04
N ALA A 42 -14.51 15.74 -12.29
CA ALA A 42 -14.53 16.70 -13.39
C ALA A 42 -13.51 17.82 -13.15
N GLY A 43 -12.68 18.10 -14.17
CA GLY A 43 -11.63 19.12 -14.10
C GLY A 43 -10.35 18.70 -13.35
N LEU A 44 -10.27 17.47 -12.83
CA LEU A 44 -9.11 16.98 -12.09
C LEU A 44 -8.06 16.27 -12.97
N ASP A 45 -8.16 16.33 -14.31
CA ASP A 45 -7.29 15.56 -15.21
C ASP A 45 -5.79 15.83 -15.00
N ARG A 46 -5.42 17.09 -14.79
CA ARG A 46 -4.03 17.47 -14.51
C ARG A 46 -3.55 16.93 -13.15
N GLN A 47 -4.41 16.97 -12.14
CA GLN A 47 -4.11 16.42 -10.82
C GLN A 47 -3.97 14.90 -10.89
N MET A 48 -4.90 14.19 -11.54
CA MET A 48 -4.86 12.73 -11.70
C MET A 48 -3.59 12.28 -12.43
N ARG A 49 -3.13 13.00 -13.46
CA ARG A 49 -1.86 12.71 -14.13
C ARG A 49 -0.65 12.83 -13.19
N ARG A 50 -0.63 13.86 -12.34
CA ARG A 50 0.41 14.04 -11.31
C ARG A 50 0.36 12.93 -10.27
N GLU A 51 -0.83 12.58 -9.79
CA GLU A 51 -1.07 11.49 -8.84
C GLU A 51 -0.60 10.14 -9.37
N ILE A 52 -0.91 9.83 -10.63
CA ILE A 52 -0.41 8.63 -11.33
C ILE A 52 1.12 8.66 -11.42
N GLY A 53 1.71 9.80 -11.79
CA GLY A 53 3.16 9.95 -11.90
C GLY A 53 3.89 9.66 -10.58
N TRP A 54 3.47 10.30 -9.49
CA TRP A 54 4.02 10.06 -8.15
C TRP A 54 3.77 8.63 -7.66
N SER A 55 2.61 8.06 -7.97
CA SER A 55 2.29 6.68 -7.60
C SER A 55 3.13 5.65 -8.33
N LEU A 56 3.44 5.87 -9.62
CA LEU A 56 4.35 4.99 -10.36
C LEU A 56 5.80 5.14 -9.90
N ALA A 57 6.24 6.35 -9.54
CA ALA A 57 7.54 6.56 -8.92
C ALA A 57 7.63 5.83 -7.56
N SER A 58 6.59 5.97 -6.73
CA SER A 58 6.48 5.24 -5.47
C SER A 58 6.48 3.73 -5.68
N ALA A 59 5.76 3.22 -6.69
CA ALA A 59 5.74 1.79 -7.02
C ALA A 59 7.15 1.23 -7.30
N ALA A 60 8.06 2.01 -7.88
CA ALA A 60 9.46 1.61 -8.02
C ALA A 60 10.20 1.57 -6.66
N ILE A 61 9.95 2.54 -5.78
CA ILE A 61 10.52 2.58 -4.42
C ILE A 61 10.03 1.38 -3.60
N TYR A 62 8.78 0.97 -3.73
CA TYR A 62 8.25 -0.25 -3.10
C TYR A 62 8.77 -1.54 -3.78
N GLY A 63 8.84 -1.52 -5.11
CA GLY A 63 9.14 -2.70 -5.94
C GLY A 63 10.58 -3.18 -5.80
N VAL A 64 11.55 -2.27 -5.69
CA VAL A 64 12.97 -2.63 -5.61
C VAL A 64 13.29 -3.42 -4.33
N PRO A 65 12.98 -2.96 -3.09
CA PRO A 65 13.17 -3.75 -1.89
C PRO A 65 12.39 -5.06 -1.92
N ALA A 66 11.15 -5.05 -2.42
CA ALA A 66 10.34 -6.26 -2.56
C ALA A 66 11.00 -7.30 -3.49
N GLY A 67 11.58 -6.87 -4.61
CA GLY A 67 12.27 -7.76 -5.53
C GLY A 67 13.59 -8.29 -4.99
N ILE A 68 14.36 -7.47 -4.26
CA ILE A 68 15.56 -7.93 -3.55
C ILE A 68 15.19 -9.03 -2.53
N VAL A 69 14.15 -8.78 -1.74
CA VAL A 69 13.69 -9.74 -0.72
C VAL A 69 13.09 -10.98 -1.34
N ALA A 70 12.31 -10.87 -2.43
CA ALA A 70 11.76 -12.02 -3.15
C ALA A 70 12.86 -12.88 -3.78
N TRP A 71 13.89 -12.24 -4.35
CA TRP A 71 15.06 -12.95 -4.86
C TRP A 71 15.81 -13.66 -3.74
N GLY A 72 16.06 -12.97 -2.63
CA GLY A 72 16.73 -13.53 -1.46
C GLY A 72 15.97 -14.70 -0.82
N TRP A 73 14.64 -14.63 -0.81
CA TRP A 73 13.79 -15.74 -0.40
C TRP A 73 13.96 -16.95 -1.32
N GLN A 74 13.80 -16.79 -2.63
CA GLN A 74 13.83 -17.92 -3.57
C GLN A 74 15.24 -18.50 -3.77
N ALA A 75 16.26 -17.66 -3.83
CA ALA A 75 17.63 -18.07 -4.13
C ALA A 75 18.41 -18.50 -2.89
N HIS A 76 18.07 -17.97 -1.71
CA HIS A 76 18.90 -18.10 -0.51
C HIS A 76 18.12 -18.41 0.77
N GLY A 77 16.78 -18.48 0.75
CA GLY A 77 15.98 -18.76 1.94
C GLY A 77 16.08 -17.69 3.03
N TRP A 78 16.32 -16.42 2.67
CA TRP A 78 16.56 -15.34 3.63
C TRP A 78 15.39 -15.02 4.57
N THR A 79 14.17 -15.29 4.14
CA THR A 79 12.94 -14.86 4.81
C THR A 79 12.22 -16.03 5.46
N GLN A 80 11.22 -15.72 6.27
CA GLN A 80 10.29 -16.67 6.88
C GLN A 80 9.07 -16.95 5.97
N ILE A 81 9.15 -16.62 4.67
CA ILE A 81 8.08 -16.92 3.73
C ILE A 81 8.09 -18.42 3.41
N TYR A 82 6.94 -19.07 3.54
CA TYR A 82 6.78 -20.49 3.24
C TYR A 82 5.65 -20.75 2.23
N THR A 83 5.73 -21.88 1.52
CA THR A 83 4.78 -22.28 0.46
C THR A 83 3.97 -23.52 0.80
N ASP A 84 4.46 -24.39 1.69
CA ASP A 84 3.70 -25.53 2.17
C ASP A 84 2.76 -25.10 3.29
N VAL A 85 1.46 -25.19 3.07
CA VAL A 85 0.43 -24.82 4.04
C VAL A 85 0.54 -25.62 5.35
N ASN A 86 1.14 -26.81 5.32
CA ASN A 86 1.32 -27.68 6.48
C ASN A 86 2.65 -27.47 7.20
N ALA A 87 3.51 -26.55 6.74
CA ALA A 87 4.78 -26.23 7.41
C ALA A 87 4.58 -25.62 8.81
N TYR A 88 3.40 -25.04 9.06
CA TYR A 88 2.97 -24.51 10.34
C TYR A 88 1.51 -24.92 10.63
N PRO A 89 1.06 -24.92 11.90
CA PRO A 89 -0.35 -25.12 12.21
C PRO A 89 -1.26 -24.14 11.45
N LEU A 90 -2.40 -24.59 10.92
CA LEU A 90 -3.26 -23.78 10.05
C LEU A 90 -3.75 -22.46 10.67
N TRP A 91 -3.84 -22.36 12.00
CA TRP A 91 -4.20 -21.13 12.70
C TRP A 91 -3.14 -20.02 12.55
N MET A 92 -1.92 -20.36 12.16
CA MET A 92 -0.89 -19.38 11.80
C MET A 92 -1.24 -18.57 10.55
N LEU A 93 -2.10 -19.08 9.66
CA LEU A 93 -2.54 -18.33 8.46
C LEU A 93 -3.28 -17.04 8.84
N PRO A 94 -4.42 -17.06 9.56
CA PRO A 94 -5.09 -15.84 9.96
C PRO A 94 -4.28 -15.03 10.97
N LEU A 95 -3.51 -15.67 11.85
CA LEU A 95 -2.70 -14.95 12.85
C LEU A 95 -1.58 -14.13 12.19
N SER A 96 -0.84 -14.70 11.24
CA SER A 96 0.21 -13.98 10.52
C SER A 96 -0.36 -12.82 9.70
N VAL A 97 -1.50 -13.01 9.02
CA VAL A 97 -2.21 -11.92 8.33
C VAL A 97 -2.56 -10.80 9.31
N PHE A 98 -3.16 -11.12 10.45
CA PHE A 98 -3.52 -10.13 11.47
C PHE A 98 -2.28 -9.41 12.01
N ALA A 99 -1.21 -10.14 12.34
CA ALA A 99 0.03 -9.56 12.85
C ALA A 99 0.67 -8.60 11.83
N PHE A 100 0.72 -8.98 10.55
CA PHE A 100 1.25 -8.12 9.49
C PHE A 100 0.42 -6.84 9.34
N LEU A 101 -0.91 -6.96 9.29
CA LEU A 101 -1.79 -5.80 9.16
C LEU A 101 -1.69 -4.88 10.38
N ALA A 102 -1.69 -5.44 11.59
CA ALA A 102 -1.60 -4.66 12.83
C ALA A 102 -0.25 -3.93 12.96
N LEU A 103 0.86 -4.61 12.66
CA LEU A 103 2.20 -4.00 12.71
C LEU A 103 2.38 -2.96 11.61
N HIS A 104 1.90 -3.24 10.40
CA HIS A 104 1.93 -2.27 9.30
C HIS A 104 1.10 -1.03 9.63
N ASP A 105 -0.13 -1.19 10.11
CA ASP A 105 -1.01 -0.08 10.48
C ASP A 105 -0.41 0.76 11.62
N THR A 106 0.17 0.09 12.63
CA THR A 106 0.89 0.76 13.72
C THR A 106 2.06 1.58 13.19
N TRP A 107 2.89 1.01 12.32
CA TRP A 107 4.00 1.73 11.71
C TRP A 107 3.50 2.94 10.92
N PHE A 108 2.53 2.72 10.02
CA PHE A 108 1.97 3.76 9.17
C PHE A 108 1.36 4.89 10.00
N TYR A 109 0.61 4.58 11.05
CA TYR A 109 0.04 5.58 11.95
C TYR A 109 1.12 6.50 12.54
N TRP A 110 2.17 5.91 13.11
CA TRP A 110 3.21 6.70 13.78
C TRP A 110 4.08 7.47 12.80
N THR A 111 4.47 6.87 11.66
CA THR A 111 5.26 7.58 10.64
C THR A 111 4.45 8.69 10.00
N HIS A 112 3.18 8.45 9.68
CA HIS A 112 2.27 9.47 9.17
C HIS A 112 2.11 10.62 10.18
N ARG A 113 1.81 10.31 11.45
CA ARG A 113 1.71 11.32 12.52
C ARG A 113 2.99 12.13 12.66
N TRP A 114 4.15 11.49 12.57
CA TRP A 114 5.45 12.17 12.62
C TRP A 114 5.67 13.07 11.41
N MET A 115 5.29 12.63 10.21
CA MET A 115 5.38 13.40 8.98
C MET A 115 4.46 14.64 8.95
N HIS A 116 3.43 14.70 9.80
CA HIS A 116 2.61 15.90 9.99
C HIS A 116 3.29 17.01 10.82
N GLN A 117 4.50 16.79 11.34
CA GLN A 117 5.28 17.88 11.96
C GLN A 117 5.72 18.91 10.89
N PRO A 118 5.76 20.23 11.18
CA PRO A 118 5.91 21.27 10.16
C PRO A 118 7.13 21.18 9.24
N ARG A 119 8.26 20.66 9.75
CA ARG A 119 9.48 20.46 8.94
C ARG A 119 9.33 19.26 8.02
N LEU A 120 8.92 18.11 8.57
CA LEU A 120 8.78 16.86 7.84
C LEU A 120 7.64 16.91 6.83
N PHE A 121 6.55 17.61 7.16
CA PHE A 121 5.43 17.81 6.25
C PHE A 121 5.90 18.43 4.94
N ARG A 122 6.68 19.51 5.02
CA ARG A 122 7.20 20.21 3.83
C ARG A 122 8.19 19.36 3.02
N ILE A 123 8.95 18.48 3.68
CA ILE A 123 10.01 17.68 3.03
C ILE A 123 9.47 16.38 2.43
N ALA A 124 8.49 15.75 3.09
CA ALA A 124 8.09 14.38 2.80
C ALA A 124 6.60 14.21 2.53
N HIS A 125 5.71 15.04 3.09
CA HIS A 125 4.27 14.74 3.09
C HIS A 125 3.41 15.71 2.26
N ALA A 126 3.96 16.87 1.90
CA ALA A 126 3.22 17.91 1.19
C ALA A 126 2.66 17.41 -0.15
N VAL A 127 3.45 16.64 -0.91
CA VAL A 127 3.04 16.05 -2.21
C VAL A 127 1.79 15.20 -2.07
N HIS A 128 1.68 14.42 -1.00
CA HIS A 128 0.51 13.59 -0.73
C HIS A 128 -0.74 14.43 -0.46
N HIS A 129 -0.58 15.54 0.26
CA HIS A 129 -1.66 16.47 0.62
C HIS A 129 -1.99 17.51 -0.46
N GLU A 130 -1.28 17.54 -1.59
CA GLU A 130 -1.60 18.42 -2.74
C GLU A 130 -2.85 17.99 -3.50
N SER A 131 -3.32 16.75 -3.30
CA SER A 131 -4.49 16.18 -3.96
C SER A 131 -5.77 16.58 -3.25
N ARG A 132 -6.41 17.68 -3.70
CA ARG A 132 -7.58 18.28 -3.05
C ARG A 132 -8.69 18.59 -4.07
N PRO A 133 -9.82 17.85 -4.07
CA PRO A 133 -10.07 16.63 -3.29
C PRO A 133 -9.18 15.47 -3.79
N PRO A 134 -8.89 14.46 -2.95
CA PRO A 134 -8.14 13.29 -3.41
C PRO A 134 -8.97 12.46 -4.40
N THR A 135 -8.29 11.82 -5.34
CA THR A 135 -8.88 10.82 -6.23
C THR A 135 -8.36 9.43 -5.90
N ALA A 136 -8.97 8.38 -6.43
CA ALA A 136 -8.50 7.01 -6.27
C ALA A 136 -7.02 6.82 -6.72
N TRP A 137 -6.47 7.74 -7.52
CA TRP A 137 -5.07 7.74 -7.95
C TRP A 137 -4.11 8.37 -6.93
N ALA A 138 -4.61 9.05 -5.89
CA ALA A 138 -3.77 9.70 -4.88
C ALA A 138 -3.16 8.71 -3.88
N ALA A 139 -3.63 7.46 -3.85
CA ALA A 139 -3.33 6.47 -2.81
C ALA A 139 -1.83 6.16 -2.61
N MET A 140 -1.01 6.32 -3.65
CA MET A 140 0.45 6.21 -3.56
C MET A 140 1.15 7.46 -4.09
N SER A 141 0.45 8.60 -4.19
CA SER A 141 1.02 9.86 -4.67
C SER A 141 1.89 10.50 -3.59
N PHE A 142 3.00 9.84 -3.25
CA PHE A 142 3.91 10.21 -2.18
C PHE A 142 5.15 10.91 -2.70
N HIS A 143 5.75 11.77 -1.87
CA HIS A 143 7.14 12.14 -2.07
C HIS A 143 8.04 10.91 -1.82
N PRO A 144 9.22 10.79 -2.45
CA PRO A 144 10.11 9.64 -2.26
C PRO A 144 10.45 9.35 -0.79
N TRP A 145 10.64 10.38 0.03
CA TRP A 145 10.90 10.21 1.46
C TRP A 145 9.75 9.51 2.19
N GLU A 146 8.50 9.87 1.89
CA GLU A 146 7.33 9.20 2.44
C GLU A 146 7.22 7.76 1.92
N ALA A 147 7.39 7.54 0.62
CA ALA A 147 7.36 6.21 0.02
C ALA A 147 8.39 5.26 0.65
N ILE A 148 9.61 5.73 0.93
CA ILE A 148 10.66 4.94 1.58
C ILE A 148 10.20 4.45 2.97
N THR A 149 9.52 5.28 3.76
CA THR A 149 9.05 4.85 5.09
C THR A 149 8.04 3.70 5.00
N GLY A 150 7.21 3.66 3.96
CA GLY A 150 6.28 2.54 3.74
C GLY A 150 6.97 1.32 3.13
N ALA A 151 7.95 1.54 2.24
CA ALA A 151 8.59 0.48 1.47
C ALA A 151 9.41 -0.50 2.31
N VAL A 152 9.79 -0.13 3.54
CA VAL A 152 10.64 -0.97 4.40
C VAL A 152 9.87 -1.97 5.25
N VAL A 153 8.60 -1.70 5.59
CA VAL A 153 7.90 -2.43 6.67
C VAL A 153 7.62 -3.87 6.29
N ILE A 154 6.90 -4.11 5.18
CA ILE A 154 6.56 -5.47 4.75
C ILE A 154 7.83 -6.28 4.45
N PRO A 155 8.83 -5.75 3.72
CA PRO A 155 10.13 -6.39 3.59
C PRO A 155 10.77 -6.77 4.92
N ALA A 156 10.75 -5.90 5.96
CA ALA A 156 11.31 -6.24 7.25
C ALA A 156 10.52 -7.35 7.97
N LEU A 157 9.18 -7.29 7.95
CA LEU A 157 8.32 -8.26 8.64
C LEU A 157 8.51 -9.68 8.12
N VAL A 158 8.75 -9.88 6.82
CA VAL A 158 8.96 -11.23 6.28
C VAL A 158 10.26 -11.89 6.73
N PHE A 159 11.22 -11.15 7.31
CA PHE A 159 12.39 -11.75 7.96
C PHE A 159 12.09 -12.20 9.40
N LEU A 160 11.04 -11.67 10.02
CA LEU A 160 10.78 -11.82 11.45
C LEU A 160 9.60 -12.75 11.75
N ILE A 161 8.60 -12.79 10.88
CA ILE A 161 7.33 -13.48 11.13
C ILE A 161 7.08 -14.51 10.01
N PRO A 162 6.90 -15.80 10.34
CA PRO A 162 6.46 -16.80 9.38
C PRO A 162 5.15 -16.41 8.71
N ILE A 163 5.15 -16.40 7.38
CA ILE A 163 3.95 -16.10 6.60
C ILE A 163 3.88 -16.95 5.34
N HIS A 164 2.71 -17.56 5.11
CA HIS A 164 2.47 -18.30 3.89
C HIS A 164 2.40 -17.34 2.70
N VAL A 165 2.95 -17.70 1.54
CA VAL A 165 2.97 -16.84 0.34
C VAL A 165 1.58 -16.32 -0.05
N ALA A 166 0.54 -17.15 0.06
CA ALA A 166 -0.84 -16.73 -0.21
C ALA A 166 -1.38 -15.76 0.86
N ALA A 167 -1.01 -15.95 2.14
CA ALA A 167 -1.38 -15.05 3.22
C ALA A 167 -0.72 -13.67 3.06
N LEU A 168 0.55 -13.63 2.62
CA LEU A 168 1.21 -12.38 2.24
C LEU A 168 0.48 -11.69 1.07
N GLY A 169 0.01 -12.46 0.08
CA GLY A 169 -0.85 -11.95 -0.98
C GLY A 169 -2.15 -11.31 -0.47
N VAL A 170 -2.80 -11.92 0.52
CA VAL A 170 -3.98 -11.36 1.20
C VAL A 170 -3.65 -10.04 1.91
N VAL A 171 -2.57 -9.99 2.68
CA VAL A 171 -2.09 -8.76 3.36
C VAL A 171 -1.93 -7.62 2.34
N LEU A 172 -1.17 -7.85 1.27
CA LEU A 172 -0.90 -6.85 0.25
C LEU A 172 -2.17 -6.41 -0.49
N SER A 173 -3.14 -7.32 -0.68
CA SER A 173 -4.42 -7.01 -1.32
C SER A 173 -5.29 -6.12 -0.44
N ILE A 174 -5.44 -6.47 0.85
CA ILE A 174 -6.17 -5.67 1.83
C ILE A 174 -5.57 -4.27 1.90
N MET A 175 -4.25 -4.17 2.06
CA MET A 175 -3.55 -2.88 2.10
C MET A 175 -3.82 -2.03 0.86
N THR A 176 -3.76 -2.63 -0.34
CA THR A 176 -3.97 -1.89 -1.60
C THR A 176 -5.43 -1.42 -1.73
N ILE A 177 -6.40 -2.30 -1.45
CA ILE A 177 -7.83 -1.97 -1.56
C ILE A 177 -8.21 -0.88 -0.55
N MET A 178 -7.79 -1.03 0.71
CA MET A 178 -8.07 -0.05 1.76
C MET A 178 -7.37 1.28 1.49
N GLY A 179 -6.11 1.26 1.06
CA GLY A 179 -5.34 2.45 0.70
C GLY A 179 -6.01 3.25 -0.41
N VAL A 180 -6.41 2.60 -1.51
CA VAL A 180 -7.13 3.24 -2.62
C VAL A 180 -8.52 3.72 -2.19
N GLY A 181 -9.24 2.87 -1.46
CA GLY A 181 -10.57 3.20 -0.95
C GLY A 181 -10.59 4.45 -0.08
N ASN A 182 -9.56 4.67 0.72
CA ASN A 182 -9.45 5.85 1.57
C ASN A 182 -9.21 7.17 0.79
N HIS A 183 -8.84 7.10 -0.49
CA HIS A 183 -8.53 8.26 -1.33
C HIS A 183 -9.56 8.55 -2.42
N MET A 184 -10.57 7.69 -2.60
CA MET A 184 -11.48 7.76 -3.75
C MET A 184 -12.42 8.98 -3.77
N GLY A 185 -12.47 9.76 -2.68
CA GLY A 185 -13.25 10.99 -2.60
C GLY A 185 -14.64 10.85 -1.97
N TRP A 186 -15.07 9.62 -1.67
CA TRP A 186 -16.38 9.31 -1.06
C TRP A 186 -16.31 8.03 -0.21
N GLU A 187 -17.28 7.87 0.69
CA GLU A 187 -17.33 6.78 1.66
C GLU A 187 -18.06 5.54 1.11
N MET A 188 -17.37 4.41 1.04
CA MET A 188 -17.94 3.13 0.58
C MET A 188 -18.53 2.29 1.72
N PHE A 189 -18.13 2.55 2.96
CA PHE A 189 -18.61 1.78 4.10
C PHE A 189 -19.97 2.27 4.61
N PRO A 190 -20.81 1.38 5.19
CA PRO A 190 -22.08 1.77 5.78
C PRO A 190 -21.90 2.79 6.89
N ARG A 191 -22.83 3.76 7.00
CA ARG A 191 -22.83 4.80 8.05
C ARG A 191 -22.68 4.24 9.46
N ALA A 192 -23.32 3.11 9.75
CA ALA A 192 -23.25 2.45 11.05
C ALA A 192 -21.82 1.98 11.40
N LEU A 193 -21.02 1.58 10.41
CA LEU A 193 -19.63 1.22 10.61
C LEU A 193 -18.77 2.47 10.83
N VAL A 194 -18.91 3.46 9.94
CA VAL A 194 -18.09 4.69 9.92
C VAL A 194 -18.33 5.56 11.16
N HIS A 195 -19.57 5.65 11.64
CA HIS A 195 -19.95 6.48 12.79
C HIS A 195 -20.20 5.68 14.08
N GLY A 196 -20.08 4.35 14.02
CA GLY A 196 -20.22 3.47 15.18
C GLY A 196 -18.93 3.32 15.98
N ALA A 197 -18.91 2.37 16.92
CA ALA A 197 -17.74 2.10 17.76
C ALA A 197 -16.51 1.65 16.93
N ALA A 198 -16.73 0.87 15.87
CA ALA A 198 -15.67 0.42 14.97
C ALA A 198 -15.01 1.58 14.21
N GLY A 199 -15.80 2.57 13.77
CA GLY A 199 -15.31 3.76 13.06
C GLY A 199 -14.32 4.62 13.86
N LYS A 200 -14.29 4.51 15.20
CA LYS A 200 -13.27 5.16 16.04
C LYS A 200 -11.86 4.57 15.84
N TRP A 201 -11.79 3.36 15.30
CA TRP A 201 -10.56 2.61 15.11
C TRP A 201 -10.24 2.37 13.63
N LEU A 202 -11.18 2.66 12.72
CA LEU A 202 -11.03 2.40 11.29
C LEU A 202 -10.83 3.70 10.52
N ILE A 203 -9.69 3.82 9.83
CA ILE A 203 -9.45 4.92 8.89
C ILE A 203 -10.17 4.57 7.59
N THR A 204 -11.24 5.31 7.31
CA THR A 204 -12.00 5.26 6.06
C THR A 204 -11.82 6.56 5.27
N ALA A 205 -12.37 6.65 4.06
CA ALA A 205 -12.32 7.86 3.23
C ALA A 205 -12.81 9.12 3.98
N THR A 206 -13.84 8.99 4.82
CA THR A 206 -14.37 10.09 5.64
C THR A 206 -13.36 10.61 6.67
N HIS A 207 -12.51 9.73 7.21
CA HIS A 207 -11.51 10.08 8.20
C HIS A 207 -10.23 10.62 7.55
N HIS A 208 -9.90 10.12 6.36
CA HIS A 208 -8.69 10.48 5.63
C HIS A 208 -8.73 11.89 5.03
N GLN A 209 -9.91 12.48 4.86
CA GLN A 209 -10.11 13.79 4.24
C GLN A 209 -10.06 14.99 5.23
N LYS A 210 -9.82 14.74 6.53
CA LYS A 210 -9.78 15.78 7.57
C LYS A 210 -8.35 16.25 7.85
#